data_AF-A0A371YV25-F1
#
_entry.id   AF-A0A371YV25-F1
#
_cell.length_a   1.000
_cell.length_b   1.000
_cell.length_c   1.000
_cell.angle_alpha   90.00
_cell.angle_beta   90.00
_cell.angle_gamma   90.00
#
_symmetry.space_group_name_H-M   'P 1'
#
loop_
_entity.id
_entity.type
_entity.pdbx_description
1 polymer ?
#
loop_
_entity_poly.entity_id
_entity_poly.type
_entity_poly.pdbx_seq_one_letter_code
_entity_poly.pdbx_strand_id
1 'polypeptide(L)'
;MILMLSSSVCYAEKVLQSIDNIELYPTTEGNQFKLSQLKQGCKIEAHFFGEIGKTQENYIFKQQNLLYAARYEYHYSKGGLTNLSENKGNFKTQRQRIELNPQSSQTIADFQQYLALFSPLELKKCFR
;
A
#
# COMPACT_ATOMS: atom_id res chain seq x y z
N MET A 1 1.07 6.73 42.93
CA MET A 1 1.80 6.15 41.77
C MET A 1 0.76 5.86 40.69
N ILE A 2 0.62 6.73 39.70
CA ILE A 2 -0.40 6.59 38.63
C ILE A 2 0.19 5.68 37.56
N LEU A 3 -0.33 4.45 37.45
CA LEU A 3 -0.03 3.57 36.32
C LEU A 3 -0.68 4.14 35.06
N MET A 4 0.12 4.74 34.18
CA MET A 4 -0.29 4.96 32.80
C MET A 4 -0.17 3.63 32.06
N LEU A 5 -1.32 2.96 31.84
CA LEU A 5 -1.43 1.86 30.89
C LEU A 5 -1.40 2.47 29.49
N SER A 6 -0.23 2.49 28.86
CA SER A 6 -0.06 2.77 27.44
C SER A 6 -0.64 1.62 26.62
N SER A 7 -1.94 1.65 26.38
CA SER A 7 -2.57 0.74 25.42
C SER A 7 -2.06 1.08 24.02
N SER A 8 -1.16 0.26 23.49
CA SER A 8 -0.87 0.20 22.06
C SER A 8 -2.15 -0.21 21.35
N VAL A 9 -2.90 0.77 20.83
CA VAL A 9 -4.10 0.52 20.02
C VAL A 9 -3.64 -0.09 18.71
N CYS A 10 -3.65 -1.42 18.62
CA CYS A 10 -3.65 -2.12 17.34
C CYS A 10 -4.96 -1.76 16.64
N TYR A 11 -4.91 -0.80 15.71
CA TYR A 11 -6.07 -0.47 14.88
C TYR A 11 -6.39 -1.70 14.01
N ALA A 12 -7.54 -2.33 14.28
CA ALA A 12 -8.03 -3.44 13.47
C ALA A 12 -8.39 -2.92 12.07
N GLU A 13 -7.51 -3.19 11.10
CA GLU A 13 -7.75 -2.98 9.68
C GLU A 13 -8.65 -4.13 9.17
N LYS A 14 -9.82 -3.81 8.61
CA LYS A 14 -10.69 -4.80 7.97
C LYS A 14 -10.55 -4.73 6.46
N VAL A 15 -10.05 -5.79 5.85
CA VAL A 15 -9.98 -5.90 4.39
C VAL A 15 -11.40 -5.97 3.83
N LEU A 16 -11.71 -5.10 2.87
CA LEU A 16 -12.98 -5.05 2.15
C LEU A 16 -12.87 -5.77 0.82
N GLN A 17 -11.79 -5.53 0.08
CA GLN A 17 -11.52 -6.15 -1.20
C GLN A 17 -10.01 -6.24 -1.45
N SER A 18 -9.58 -7.31 -2.12
CA SER A 18 -8.25 -7.46 -2.69
C SER A 18 -8.40 -7.84 -4.16
N ILE A 19 -7.55 -7.29 -5.01
CA ILE A 19 -7.51 -7.55 -6.46
C ILE A 19 -6.06 -7.78 -6.82
N ASP A 20 -5.76 -8.92 -7.45
CA ASP A 20 -4.41 -9.30 -7.83
C ASP A 20 -4.25 -9.24 -9.35
N ASN A 21 -3.06 -8.88 -9.81
CA ASN A 21 -2.60 -8.96 -11.20
C ASN A 21 -3.50 -8.26 -12.22
N ILE A 22 -3.86 -7.01 -11.94
CA ILE A 22 -4.60 -6.17 -12.88
C ILE A 22 -3.72 -5.85 -14.09
N GLU A 23 -4.19 -6.18 -15.30
CA GLU A 23 -3.45 -6.03 -16.57
C GLU A 23 -2.95 -4.60 -16.84
N LEU A 24 -3.68 -3.58 -16.37
CA LEU A 24 -3.32 -2.17 -16.51
C LEU A 24 -1.95 -1.84 -15.87
N TYR A 25 -1.50 -2.63 -14.90
CA TYR A 25 -0.26 -2.42 -14.17
C TYR A 25 0.70 -3.61 -14.34
N PRO A 26 1.37 -3.74 -15.50
CA PRO A 26 2.27 -4.86 -15.75
C PRO A 26 3.41 -4.90 -14.74
N THR A 27 3.67 -6.09 -14.20
CA THR A 27 4.70 -6.36 -13.20
C THR A 27 5.31 -7.73 -13.49
N THR A 28 6.57 -7.95 -13.12
CA THR A 28 7.24 -9.24 -13.38
C THR A 28 6.80 -10.32 -12.39
N GLU A 29 6.46 -9.93 -11.16
CA GLU A 29 6.09 -10.85 -10.06
C GLU A 29 4.64 -10.69 -9.59
N GLY A 30 3.89 -9.79 -10.22
CA GLY A 30 2.50 -9.51 -9.90
C GLY A 30 2.28 -8.18 -9.18
N ASN A 31 1.01 -7.80 -9.11
CA ASN A 31 0.54 -6.63 -8.38
C ASN A 31 -0.63 -7.01 -7.49
N GLN A 32 -0.86 -6.20 -6.46
CA GLN A 32 -2.02 -6.34 -5.59
C GLN A 32 -2.56 -4.97 -5.20
N PHE A 33 -3.86 -4.81 -5.28
CA PHE A 33 -4.59 -3.65 -4.81
C PHE A 33 -5.54 -4.09 -3.69
N LYS A 34 -5.44 -3.43 -2.55
CA LYS A 34 -6.20 -3.76 -1.35
C LYS A 34 -6.96 -2.56 -0.85
N LEU A 35 -8.27 -2.71 -0.70
CA LEU A 35 -9.14 -1.76 -0.02
C LEU A 35 -9.42 -2.27 1.39
N SER A 36 -9.14 -1.43 2.38
CA SER A 36 -9.38 -1.74 3.79
C SER A 36 -10.14 -0.62 4.49
N GLN A 37 -11.04 -1.00 5.39
CA GLN A 37 -11.69 -0.11 6.33
C GLN A 37 -10.80 0.11 7.55
N LEU A 38 -10.63 1.38 7.91
CA LEU A 38 -9.98 1.85 9.14
C LEU A 38 -11.03 2.50 10.05
N LYS A 39 -10.70 2.71 11.32
CA LYS A 39 -11.59 3.43 12.26
C LYS A 39 -11.91 4.86 11.79
N GLN A 40 -10.99 5.52 11.09
CA GLN A 40 -11.09 6.94 10.71
C GLN A 40 -11.32 7.17 9.21
N GLY A 41 -11.54 6.12 8.43
CA GLY A 41 -11.68 6.21 6.97
C GLY A 41 -11.40 4.88 6.30
N CYS A 42 -10.90 4.92 5.08
CA CYS A 42 -10.42 3.76 4.35
C CYS A 42 -8.99 3.96 3.87
N LYS A 43 -8.37 2.84 3.52
CA LYS A 43 -7.03 2.77 2.97
C LYS A 43 -7.05 1.98 1.68
N ILE A 44 -6.42 2.53 0.65
CA ILE A 44 -5.96 1.76 -0.50
C ILE A 44 -4.48 1.47 -0.28
N GLU A 45 -4.09 0.22 -0.48
CA GLU A 45 -2.71 -0.24 -0.51
C GLU A 45 -2.46 -0.90 -1.85
N ALA A 46 -1.58 -0.31 -2.66
CA ALA A 46 -1.19 -0.82 -3.97
C ALA A 46 0.24 -1.34 -3.88
N HIS A 47 0.44 -2.61 -4.22
CA HIS A 47 1.72 -3.29 -4.19
C HIS A 47 2.12 -3.67 -5.61
N PHE A 48 3.34 -3.30 -5.99
CA PHE A 48 3.97 -3.67 -7.26
C PHE A 48 5.25 -4.43 -6.95
N PHE A 49 5.33 -5.67 -7.41
CA PHE A 49 6.49 -6.53 -7.19
C PHE A 49 7.30 -6.66 -8.48
N GLY A 50 8.61 -6.48 -8.36
CA GLY A 50 9.57 -6.55 -9.46
C GLY A 50 10.84 -7.29 -9.05
N GLU A 51 11.62 -7.69 -10.04
CA GLU A 51 12.86 -8.46 -9.83
C GLU A 51 13.87 -7.75 -8.92
N ILE A 52 13.93 -6.42 -9.02
CA ILE A 52 14.92 -5.59 -8.29
C ILE A 52 14.36 -4.93 -7.03
N GLY A 53 13.07 -5.10 -6.76
CA GLY A 53 12.42 -4.42 -5.65
C GLY A 53 10.90 -4.49 -5.67
N LYS A 54 10.29 -3.87 -4.67
CA LYS A 54 8.85 -3.65 -4.66
C LYS A 54 8.51 -2.22 -4.28
N THR A 55 7.38 -1.75 -4.77
CA THR A 55 6.79 -0.47 -4.40
C THR A 55 5.47 -0.74 -3.71
N GLN A 56 5.24 -0.06 -2.58
CA GLN A 56 3.96 -0.02 -1.89
C GLN A 56 3.47 1.43 -1.83
N GLU A 57 2.25 1.68 -2.27
CA GLU A 57 1.61 2.99 -2.18
C GLU A 57 0.39 2.90 -1.29
N ASN A 58 0.33 3.80 -0.30
CA ASN A 58 -0.73 3.86 0.68
C ASN A 58 -1.50 5.17 0.52
N TYR A 59 -2.82 5.08 0.35
CA TYR A 59 -3.71 6.24 0.29
C TYR A 59 -4.77 6.10 1.37
N ILE A 60 -4.82 7.02 2.33
CA ILE A 60 -5.85 7.06 3.36
C ILE A 60 -6.83 8.18 3.02
N PHE A 61 -8.12 7.85 3.01
CA PHE A 61 -9.17 8.76 2.58
C PHE A 61 -10.44 8.59 3.42
N LYS A 62 -11.27 9.63 3.40
CA LYS A 62 -12.60 9.62 4.03
C LYS A 62 -13.58 10.34 3.11
N GLN A 63 -14.73 9.72 2.82
CA GLN A 63 -15.74 10.30 1.91
C GLN A 63 -15.12 10.76 0.57
N GLN A 64 -14.21 9.97 0.01
CA GLN A 64 -13.44 10.24 -1.22
C GLN A 64 -12.43 11.38 -1.13
N ASN A 65 -12.35 12.10 -0.01
CA ASN A 65 -11.31 13.08 0.22
C ASN A 65 -10.02 12.38 0.65
N LEU A 66 -8.96 12.54 -0.15
CA LEU A 66 -7.64 12.01 0.17
C LEU A 66 -7.03 12.81 1.33
N LEU A 67 -6.71 12.11 2.42
CA LEU A 67 -6.16 12.71 3.65
C LEU A 67 -4.65 12.54 3.75
N TYR A 68 -4.15 11.41 3.25
CA TYR A 68 -2.74 11.05 3.36
C TYR A 68 -2.33 10.13 2.23
N ALA A 69 -1.11 10.32 1.73
CA ALA A 69 -0.50 9.45 0.74
C ALA A 69 0.99 9.26 1.03
N ALA A 70 1.49 8.03 0.87
CA ALA A 70 2.91 7.75 0.91
C ALA A 70 3.28 6.56 0.06
N ARG A 71 4.51 6.60 -0.46
CA ARG A 71 5.15 5.52 -1.18
C ARG A 71 6.28 4.93 -0.33
N TYR A 72 6.39 3.61 -0.37
CA TYR A 72 7.47 2.85 0.24
C TYR A 72 8.16 2.07 -0.86
N GLU A 73 9.44 2.37 -1.07
CA GLU A 73 10.26 1.70 -2.06
C GLU A 73 11.21 0.75 -1.34
N TYR A 74 11.24 -0.49 -1.81
CA TYR A 74 12.06 -1.56 -1.24
C TYR A 74 13.01 -2.04 -2.32
N HIS A 75 14.29 -1.71 -2.19
CA HIS A 75 15.32 -2.18 -3.12
C HIS A 75 15.95 -3.47 -2.63
N TYR A 76 16.07 -4.43 -3.53
CA TYR A 76 16.67 -5.73 -3.29
C TYR A 76 18.16 -5.67 -3.64
N SER A 77 19.03 -5.98 -2.68
CA SER A 77 20.45 -6.15 -3.01
C SER A 77 20.61 -7.36 -3.95
N LYS A 78 21.30 -7.16 -5.08
CA LYS A 78 21.62 -8.22 -6.06
C LYS A 78 20.38 -8.92 -6.67
N GLY A 79 19.35 -8.13 -7.02
CA GLY A 79 18.27 -8.57 -7.93
C GLY A 79 17.28 -9.58 -7.34
N GLY A 80 17.02 -9.55 -6.02
CA GLY A 80 15.84 -10.22 -5.43
C GLY A 80 15.94 -11.73 -5.23
N LEU A 81 16.77 -12.41 -6.01
CA LEU A 81 16.82 -13.87 -6.06
C LEU A 81 17.70 -14.45 -4.94
N THR A 82 17.08 -14.84 -3.83
CA THR A 82 17.74 -15.44 -2.66
C THR A 82 18.43 -16.78 -2.97
N ASN A 83 18.05 -17.42 -4.07
CA ASN A 83 18.50 -18.72 -4.56
C ASN A 83 19.72 -18.66 -5.52
N LEU A 84 20.19 -17.48 -5.92
CA LEU A 84 21.44 -17.38 -6.69
C LEU A 84 22.64 -17.69 -5.80
N SER A 85 23.52 -18.60 -6.24
CA SER A 85 24.74 -19.00 -5.53
C SER A 85 25.66 -17.81 -5.20
N GLU A 86 25.62 -16.77 -6.02
CA GLU A 86 26.37 -15.51 -5.86
C GLU A 86 25.87 -14.65 -4.70
N ASN A 87 24.61 -14.84 -4.29
CA ASN A 87 23.99 -14.11 -3.19
C ASN A 87 24.34 -14.75 -1.84
N LYS A 88 24.68 -16.06 -1.79
CA LYS A 88 25.01 -16.79 -0.53
C LYS A 88 23.98 -16.55 0.59
N GLY A 89 22.71 -16.36 0.25
CA GLY A 89 21.66 -15.99 1.21
C GLY A 89 21.77 -14.57 1.80
N ASN A 90 22.74 -13.75 1.37
CA ASN A 90 22.89 -12.36 1.79
C ASN A 90 21.99 -11.46 0.95
N PHE A 91 20.75 -11.32 1.38
CA PHE A 91 19.78 -10.39 0.84
C PHE A 91 19.54 -9.25 1.84
N LYS A 92 19.70 -8.01 1.39
CA LYS A 92 19.34 -6.80 2.14
C LYS A 92 18.22 -6.11 1.40
N THR A 93 17.21 -5.68 2.16
CA THR A 93 16.19 -4.77 1.67
C THR A 93 16.48 -3.38 2.22
N GLN A 94 16.65 -2.40 1.33
CA GLN A 94 16.69 -1.00 1.71
C GLN A 94 15.28 -0.43 1.53
N ARG A 95 14.74 0.16 2.59
CA ARG A 95 13.41 0.79 2.55
C ARG A 95 13.56 2.30 2.57
N GLN A 96 12.95 2.96 1.60
CA GLN A 96 12.74 4.40 1.61
C GLN A 96 11.25 4.70 1.77
N ARG A 97 10.92 5.69 2.60
CA ARG A 97 9.57 6.24 2.70
C ARG A 97 9.56 7.62 2.05
N ILE A 98 8.61 7.83 1.17
CA ILE A 98 8.40 9.09 0.45
C ILE A 98 6.97 9.54 0.78
N GLU A 99 6.87 10.64 1.51
CA GLU A 99 5.60 11.32 1.72
C GLU A 99 5.15 11.95 0.40
N LEU A 100 3.95 11.60 -0.06
CA LEU A 100 3.37 12.17 -1.27
C LEU A 100 2.46 13.34 -0.87
N ASN A 101 2.44 14.41 -1.66
CA ASN A 101 1.53 15.53 -1.41
C ASN A 101 0.09 15.13 -1.80
N PRO A 102 -0.86 15.02 -0.84
CA PRO A 102 -2.23 14.61 -1.13
C PRO A 102 -3.05 15.64 -1.93
N GLN A 103 -2.53 16.86 -2.08
CA GLN A 103 -3.16 17.94 -2.87
C GLN A 103 -2.54 18.08 -4.27
N SER A 104 -1.46 17.37 -4.57
CA SER A 104 -0.87 17.43 -5.91
C SER A 104 -1.74 16.69 -6.92
N SER A 105 -1.80 17.23 -8.14
CA SER A 105 -2.59 16.65 -9.23
C SER A 105 -2.23 15.20 -9.53
N GLN A 106 -0.94 14.85 -9.51
CA GLN A 106 -0.48 13.49 -9.76
C GLN A 106 -1.00 12.52 -8.69
N THR A 107 -0.80 12.81 -7.40
CA THR A 107 -1.26 11.94 -6.31
C THR A 107 -2.79 11.75 -6.33
N ILE A 108 -3.55 12.81 -6.66
CA ILE A 108 -5.01 12.73 -6.78
C ILE A 108 -5.41 11.84 -7.96
N ALA A 109 -4.73 11.98 -9.11
CA ALA A 109 -4.99 11.15 -10.28
C ALA A 109 -4.72 9.66 -10.00
N ASP A 110 -3.57 9.34 -9.40
CA ASP A 110 -3.22 7.96 -9.02
C ASP A 110 -4.24 7.39 -8.02
N PHE A 111 -4.61 8.17 -7.00
CA PHE A 111 -5.65 7.79 -6.04
C PHE A 111 -6.98 7.48 -6.72
N GLN A 112 -7.43 8.34 -7.65
CA GLN A 112 -8.69 8.14 -8.37
C GLN A 112 -8.66 6.91 -9.27
N GLN A 113 -7.53 6.67 -9.96
CA GLN A 113 -7.33 5.46 -10.75
C GLN A 113 -7.44 4.20 -9.90
N TYR A 114 -6.76 4.16 -8.75
CA TYR A 114 -6.81 2.99 -7.88
C TYR A 114 -8.17 2.81 -7.21
N LEU A 115 -8.82 3.90 -6.82
CA LEU A 115 -10.17 3.88 -6.23
C LEU A 115 -11.17 3.25 -7.21
N ALA A 116 -11.04 3.52 -8.51
CA ALA A 116 -11.93 3.01 -9.55
C ALA A 116 -11.80 1.50 -9.80
N LEU A 117 -10.76 0.84 -9.29
CA LEU A 117 -10.57 -0.61 -9.41
C LEU A 117 -11.52 -1.39 -8.50
N PHE A 118 -11.96 -0.79 -7.39
CA PHE A 118 -12.78 -1.47 -6.39
C PHE A 118 -14.27 -1.38 -6.70
N SER A 119 -15.01 -2.41 -6.32
CA SER A 119 -16.44 -2.45 -6.61
C SER A 119 -17.20 -1.35 -5.85
N PRO A 120 -18.26 -0.77 -6.44
CA PRO A 120 -19.08 0.22 -5.75
C PRO A 120 -19.69 -0.28 -4.43
N LEU A 121 -19.93 -1.60 -4.31
CA LEU A 121 -20.45 -2.22 -3.09
C LEU A 121 -19.45 -2.11 -1.93
N GLU A 122 -18.18 -2.38 -2.20
CA GLU A 122 -17.11 -2.30 -1.20
C GLU A 122 -16.77 -0.85 -0.86
N LEU A 123 -16.72 0.03 -1.86
CA LEU A 123 -16.52 1.47 -1.65
C LEU A 123 -17.60 2.11 -0.77
N LYS A 124 -18.86 1.69 -0.87
CA LYS A 124 -19.94 2.17 0.02
C LYS A 124 -19.65 1.92 1.50
N LYS A 125 -18.86 0.92 1.86
CA LYS A 125 -18.48 0.64 3.25
C LYS A 125 -17.47 1.67 3.80
N CYS A 126 -16.82 2.44 2.93
CA CYS A 126 -15.92 3.53 3.27
C CYS A 126 -16.61 4.89 3.50
N PHE A 127 -17.91 4.98 3.21
CA PHE A 127 -18.68 6.23 3.26
C PHE A 127 -19.78 6.21 4.33
N ARG A 128 -19.78 5.18 5.19
CA ARG A 128 -20.68 5.06 6.33
C ARG A 128 -20.14 5.80 7.55
#